data_AF-A0A660VV05-F1
#
_entry.id   AF-A0A660VV05-F1
#
_cell.length_a   1.000
_cell.length_b   1.000
_cell.length_c   1.000
_cell.angle_alpha   90.00
_cell.angle_beta   90.00
_cell.angle_gamma   90.00
#
_symmetry.space_group_name_H-M   'P 1'
#
loop_
_entity.id
_entity.type
_entity.pdbx_description
1 polymer ?
#
loop_
_entity_poly.entity_id
_entity_poly.type
_entity_poly.pdbx_seq_one_letter_code
_entity_poly.pdbx_strand_id
1 'polypeptide(L)'
;MMRTLHLIALVVASSLMAAPAAAQLHKDTRLGFQFKPPKDFGAIALKPTERTTVAKYQSEHREYSSSGAQSSPTFVLRYFPLGDDADAETEVERHWERAEEAYGYSKVVKQKKLRIAKINCLEKHIRPENGGQTAFWAVLPQDEGIFVFHGLAISERFDKYAKEFSKAAKSFKRIKKEDTSEREAELDQMSEQERYLQTQVDKLPPGWESLRTDRYLFLFNADKNWVKELGKQIEKIRDTYEELYPPDEPITAVSIVRVCASFDEYLGYGGRKGTGGYWSSFHKELVIFDRPPRNTTAAILNHEAFHQYIYYFYGELAPHSWYNEGTGDYFAGARMTKSYRIKGFGDAPGGIGRKGTVKEACRLLGEGSTENSGCATPLKDLMRYTQGEYYARAGVHYAQGWGVVHMLRESKRLRPKEKLILEEYLLNLVAARHEVAIKARDRAMEQAEKKEPGSSAELDQDPEDWYAGADTNEIQALAYEKTFSEWSQDDWDKFNQSYLEYVEKL
;
A
#
# COMPACT_ATOMS: atom_id res chain seq x y z
N MET A 1 38.24 -54.37 12.82
CA MET A 1 37.86 -54.09 11.42
C MET A 1 36.34 -54.05 11.32
N MET A 2 35.72 -52.87 11.32
CA MET A 2 34.31 -52.71 10.94
C MET A 2 34.15 -51.32 10.33
N ARG A 3 33.90 -51.28 9.02
CA ARG A 3 33.59 -50.08 8.24
C ARG A 3 32.08 -49.86 8.30
N THR A 4 31.65 -48.73 8.84
CA THR A 4 30.25 -48.30 8.85
C THR A 4 29.96 -47.50 7.57
N LEU A 5 29.09 -48.04 6.71
CA LEU A 5 28.55 -47.37 5.53
C LEU A 5 27.74 -46.14 5.94
N HIS A 6 28.01 -44.99 5.33
CA HIS A 6 27.12 -43.83 5.34
C HIS A 6 26.11 -43.96 4.20
N LEU A 7 24.82 -44.03 4.54
CA LEU A 7 23.71 -43.95 3.61
C LEU A 7 23.35 -42.46 3.41
N ILE A 8 23.64 -41.91 2.23
CA ILE A 8 23.18 -40.57 1.84
C ILE A 8 21.76 -40.73 1.30
N ALA A 9 20.77 -40.26 2.05
CA ALA A 9 19.39 -40.17 1.60
C ALA A 9 19.23 -38.91 0.72
N LEU A 10 19.09 -39.13 -0.59
CA LEU A 10 18.76 -38.10 -1.56
C LEU A 10 17.27 -37.73 -1.40
N VAL A 11 16.97 -36.64 -0.72
CA VAL A 11 15.60 -36.08 -0.68
C VAL A 11 15.37 -35.34 -1.99
N VAL A 12 14.72 -35.99 -2.95
CA VAL A 12 14.17 -35.33 -4.13
C VAL A 12 12.97 -34.51 -3.67
N ALA A 13 13.14 -33.20 -3.54
CA ALA A 13 12.05 -32.26 -3.38
C ALA A 13 11.24 -32.22 -4.68
N SER A 14 10.25 -33.10 -4.80
CA SER A 14 9.24 -33.01 -5.86
C SER A 14 8.40 -31.75 -5.61
N SER A 15 8.76 -30.65 -6.27
CA SER A 15 7.89 -29.50 -6.43
C SER A 15 6.66 -29.95 -7.22
N LEU A 16 5.58 -30.28 -6.51
CA LEU A 16 4.24 -30.40 -7.07
C LEU A 16 3.85 -29.01 -7.58
N MET A 17 4.21 -28.67 -8.81
CA MET A 17 3.58 -27.57 -9.51
C MET A 17 2.11 -27.96 -9.68
N ALA A 18 1.23 -27.30 -8.94
CA ALA A 18 -0.21 -27.39 -9.18
C ALA A 18 -0.43 -27.13 -10.67
N ALA A 19 -1.18 -28.01 -11.34
CA ALA A 19 -1.54 -27.79 -12.73
C ALA A 19 -2.19 -26.40 -12.83
N PRO A 20 -1.81 -25.56 -13.81
CA PRO A 20 -2.40 -24.23 -13.96
C PRO A 20 -3.90 -24.42 -14.08
N ALA A 21 -4.64 -23.88 -13.11
CA ALA A 21 -6.09 -23.93 -13.12
C ALA A 21 -6.53 -23.36 -14.46
N ALA A 22 -7.25 -24.15 -15.27
CA ALA A 22 -7.75 -23.70 -16.55
C ALA A 22 -8.48 -22.36 -16.31
N ALA A 23 -8.04 -21.30 -16.99
CA ALA A 23 -8.47 -19.93 -16.69
C ALA A 23 -9.99 -19.87 -16.54
N GLN A 24 -10.43 -19.70 -15.29
CA GLN A 24 -11.85 -19.68 -14.96
C GLN A 24 -12.49 -18.54 -15.72
N LEU A 25 -13.70 -18.76 -16.22
CA LEU A 25 -14.47 -17.72 -16.88
C LEU A 25 -14.70 -16.58 -15.88
N HIS A 26 -14.30 -15.36 -16.24
CA HIS A 26 -14.66 -14.19 -15.47
C HIS A 26 -16.12 -13.87 -15.74
N LYS A 27 -16.91 -13.72 -14.68
CA LYS A 27 -18.34 -13.43 -14.74
C LYS A 27 -18.63 -12.31 -13.76
N ASP A 28 -19.19 -11.21 -14.26
CA ASP A 28 -19.72 -10.12 -13.44
C ASP A 28 -21.24 -10.03 -13.74
N THR A 29 -22.05 -10.52 -12.81
CA THR A 29 -23.52 -10.49 -12.93
C THR A 29 -24.09 -9.10 -12.71
N ARG A 30 -23.41 -8.25 -11.95
CA ARG A 30 -23.85 -6.87 -11.66
C ARG A 30 -23.77 -6.00 -12.91
N LEU A 31 -22.74 -6.19 -13.73
CA LEU A 31 -22.59 -5.49 -15.02
C LEU A 31 -23.07 -6.31 -16.22
N GLY A 32 -23.52 -7.54 -15.99
CA GLY A 32 -24.14 -8.39 -17.00
C GLY A 32 -23.16 -8.86 -18.09
N PHE A 33 -21.91 -9.19 -17.75
CA PHE A 33 -20.94 -9.70 -18.71
C PHE A 33 -20.14 -10.92 -18.23
N GLN A 34 -19.54 -11.63 -19.19
CA GLN A 34 -18.53 -12.63 -18.94
C GLN A 34 -17.48 -12.65 -20.04
N PHE A 35 -16.26 -13.08 -19.73
CA PHE A 35 -15.21 -13.32 -20.71
C PHE A 35 -14.17 -14.33 -20.19
N LYS A 36 -13.40 -14.92 -21.09
CA LYS A 36 -12.25 -15.76 -20.77
C LYS A 36 -11.00 -14.87 -20.66
N PRO A 37 -10.33 -14.81 -19.51
CA PRO A 37 -9.08 -14.07 -19.38
C PRO A 37 -8.01 -14.58 -20.37
N PRO A 38 -6.97 -13.77 -20.67
CA PRO A 38 -5.82 -14.26 -21.42
C PRO A 38 -5.24 -15.51 -20.77
N LYS A 39 -4.75 -16.44 -21.60
CA LYS A 39 -4.17 -17.69 -21.11
C LYS A 39 -2.95 -17.39 -20.22
N ASP A 40 -2.82 -18.13 -19.11
CA ASP A 40 -1.70 -18.04 -18.16
C ASP A 40 -1.64 -16.70 -17.40
N PHE A 41 -2.78 -16.03 -17.23
CA PHE A 41 -2.93 -14.81 -16.42
C PHE A 41 -3.75 -15.08 -15.16
N GLY A 42 -3.24 -14.65 -14.01
CA GLY A 42 -3.94 -14.62 -12.74
C GLY A 42 -4.77 -13.35 -12.57
N ALA A 43 -5.91 -13.44 -11.88
CA ALA A 43 -6.71 -12.27 -11.55
C ALA A 43 -6.04 -11.45 -10.44
N ILE A 44 -6.08 -10.13 -10.57
CA ILE A 44 -5.55 -9.17 -9.60
C ILE A 44 -6.72 -8.40 -9.01
N ALA A 45 -6.75 -8.27 -7.68
CA ALA A 45 -7.76 -7.45 -7.01
C ALA A 45 -7.71 -5.99 -7.47
N LEU A 46 -8.87 -5.34 -7.44
CA LEU A 46 -9.01 -3.93 -7.78
C LEU A 46 -8.71 -3.07 -6.55
N LYS A 47 -8.09 -1.92 -6.76
CA LYS A 47 -7.92 -0.93 -5.69
C LYS A 47 -9.26 -0.28 -5.35
N PRO A 48 -9.48 0.16 -4.10
CA PRO A 48 -10.70 0.86 -3.72
C PRO A 48 -11.03 2.07 -4.60
N THR A 49 -10.00 2.77 -5.06
CA THR A 49 -10.08 3.98 -5.89
C THR A 49 -10.29 3.70 -7.38
N GLU A 50 -10.15 2.45 -7.83
CA GLU A 50 -10.45 2.06 -9.21
C GLU A 50 -11.96 1.98 -9.40
N ARG A 51 -12.56 3.06 -9.90
CA ARG A 51 -14.00 3.16 -10.14
C ARG A 51 -14.45 2.53 -11.47
N THR A 52 -13.61 2.62 -12.50
CA THR A 52 -13.96 2.18 -13.87
C THR A 52 -13.31 0.86 -14.25
N THR A 53 -12.29 0.40 -13.53
CA THR A 53 -11.76 -0.94 -13.73
C THR A 53 -12.75 -1.96 -13.17
N VAL A 54 -13.14 -2.95 -13.98
CA VAL A 54 -14.08 -4.01 -13.56
C VAL A 54 -13.42 -5.38 -13.54
N ALA A 55 -12.28 -5.54 -14.22
CA ALA A 55 -11.47 -6.73 -14.09
C ALA A 55 -10.00 -6.43 -14.42
N LYS A 56 -9.07 -7.07 -13.70
CA LYS A 56 -7.62 -6.92 -13.91
C LYS A 56 -6.94 -8.28 -13.83
N TYR A 57 -5.98 -8.49 -14.73
CA TYR A 57 -5.25 -9.74 -14.89
C TYR A 57 -3.78 -9.46 -15.15
N GLN A 58 -2.92 -10.36 -14.69
CA GLN A 58 -1.48 -10.29 -14.93
C GLN A 58 -0.92 -11.67 -15.28
N SER A 59 -0.03 -11.69 -16.26
CA SER A 59 0.73 -12.88 -16.65
C SER A 59 1.64 -13.33 -15.51
N GLU A 60 1.65 -14.64 -15.22
CA GLU A 60 2.64 -15.24 -14.30
C GLU A 60 4.06 -15.18 -14.87
N HIS A 61 4.18 -15.09 -16.20
CA HIS A 61 5.46 -14.93 -16.87
C HIS A 61 5.96 -13.49 -16.81
N ARG A 62 7.12 -13.33 -16.18
CA ARG A 62 7.92 -12.09 -16.21
C ARG A 62 8.70 -12.02 -17.51
N GLU A 63 8.63 -10.88 -18.17
CA GLU A 63 9.42 -10.59 -19.36
C GLU A 63 10.52 -9.58 -19.02
N TYR A 64 11.62 -9.68 -19.76
CA TYR A 64 12.75 -8.76 -19.67
C TYR A 64 12.93 -8.09 -21.03
N SER A 65 12.98 -6.75 -21.03
CA SER A 65 13.38 -6.00 -22.21
C SER A 65 14.86 -6.22 -22.51
N SER A 66 15.27 -5.79 -23.69
CA SER A 66 16.69 -5.70 -24.07
C SER A 66 17.52 -4.84 -23.11
N SER A 67 16.92 -3.83 -22.48
CA SER A 67 17.53 -2.99 -21.44
C SER A 67 17.54 -3.60 -20.03
N GLY A 68 17.06 -4.84 -19.87
CA GLY A 68 16.93 -5.50 -18.57
C GLY A 68 15.73 -5.04 -17.74
N ALA A 69 14.87 -4.17 -18.29
CA ALA A 69 13.65 -3.75 -17.63
C ALA A 69 12.69 -4.93 -17.54
N GLN A 70 12.28 -5.26 -16.32
CA GLN A 70 11.41 -6.38 -16.05
C GLN A 70 9.96 -5.92 -15.95
N SER A 71 9.05 -6.55 -16.69
CA SER A 71 7.62 -6.29 -16.64
C SER A 71 6.83 -7.57 -16.85
N SER A 72 5.73 -7.73 -16.11
CA SER A 72 4.73 -8.76 -16.39
C SER A 72 3.63 -8.15 -17.27
N PRO A 73 3.24 -8.79 -18.37
CA PRO A 73 2.10 -8.36 -19.17
C PRO A 73 0.82 -8.29 -18.34
N THR A 74 -0.02 -7.27 -18.59
CA THR A 74 -1.29 -7.06 -17.88
C THR A 74 -2.44 -6.95 -18.86
N PHE A 75 -3.64 -7.34 -18.41
CA PHE A 75 -4.89 -7.15 -19.15
C PHE A 75 -5.94 -6.58 -18.21
N VAL A 76 -6.58 -5.50 -18.63
CA VAL A 76 -7.53 -4.71 -17.85
C VAL A 76 -8.80 -4.56 -18.65
N LEU A 77 -9.94 -4.83 -18.03
CA LEU A 77 -11.25 -4.48 -18.56
C LEU A 77 -11.78 -3.30 -17.75
N ARG A 78 -12.13 -2.22 -18.46
CA ARG A 78 -12.78 -1.05 -17.89
C ARG A 78 -14.18 -0.90 -18.42
N TYR A 79 -15.06 -0.34 -17.61
CA TYR A 79 -16.43 0.02 -17.95
C TYR A 79 -16.65 1.50 -17.62
N PHE A 80 -17.16 2.23 -18.59
CA PHE A 80 -17.52 3.63 -18.47
C PHE A 80 -19.02 3.72 -18.73
N PRO A 81 -19.86 3.99 -17.71
CA PRO A 81 -21.29 4.19 -17.94
C PRO A 81 -21.50 5.42 -18.81
N LEU A 82 -22.48 5.37 -19.72
CA LEU A 82 -22.91 6.58 -20.42
C LEU A 82 -23.67 7.46 -19.42
N GLY A 83 -23.32 8.74 -19.37
CA GLY A 83 -24.15 9.75 -18.70
C GLY A 83 -25.36 10.12 -19.55
N ASP A 84 -26.33 10.83 -18.96
CA ASP A 84 -27.61 11.14 -19.58
C ASP A 84 -27.50 11.88 -20.94
N ASP A 85 -26.39 12.60 -21.17
CA ASP A 85 -26.17 13.41 -22.38
C ASP A 85 -24.97 12.95 -23.25
N ALA A 86 -24.35 11.80 -22.94
CA ALA A 86 -23.12 11.38 -23.61
C ALA A 86 -23.40 10.45 -24.80
N ASP A 87 -23.00 10.87 -26.00
CA ASP A 87 -22.90 9.96 -27.14
C ASP A 87 -21.70 9.01 -26.97
N ALA A 88 -21.92 7.72 -27.22
CA ALA A 88 -20.93 6.67 -27.03
C ALA A 88 -19.72 6.86 -27.95
N GLU A 89 -19.91 7.33 -29.19
CA GLU A 89 -18.80 7.54 -30.12
C GLU A 89 -17.87 8.66 -29.63
N THR A 90 -18.45 9.77 -29.17
CA THR A 90 -17.71 10.89 -28.57
C THR A 90 -16.91 10.48 -27.33
N GLU A 91 -17.49 9.68 -26.43
CA GLU A 91 -16.76 9.21 -25.23
C GLU A 91 -15.64 8.21 -25.57
N VAL A 92 -15.83 7.37 -26.59
CA VAL A 92 -14.77 6.50 -27.11
C VAL A 92 -13.59 7.32 -27.62
N GLU A 93 -13.85 8.36 -28.43
CA GLU A 93 -12.81 9.23 -28.96
C GLU A 93 -12.07 9.97 -27.84
N ARG A 94 -12.79 10.57 -26.88
CA ARG A 94 -12.18 11.19 -25.71
C ARG A 94 -11.32 10.23 -24.89
N HIS A 95 -11.79 8.99 -24.71
CA HIS A 95 -11.00 7.97 -24.04
C HIS A 95 -9.73 7.62 -24.82
N TRP A 96 -9.78 7.63 -26.15
CA TRP A 96 -8.62 7.37 -27.00
C TRP A 96 -7.63 8.52 -26.92
N GLU A 97 -8.09 9.76 -27.01
CA GLU A 97 -7.24 10.95 -26.89
C GLU A 97 -6.52 10.99 -25.54
N ARG A 98 -7.25 10.78 -24.43
CA ARG A 98 -6.67 10.71 -23.09
C ARG A 98 -5.65 9.59 -22.95
N ALA A 99 -5.84 8.47 -23.65
CA ALA A 99 -4.88 7.39 -23.66
C ALA A 99 -3.63 7.75 -24.43
N GLU A 100 -3.79 8.29 -25.63
CA GLU A 100 -2.68 8.74 -26.48
C GLU A 100 -1.84 9.82 -25.75
N GLU A 101 -2.50 10.72 -25.01
CA GLU A 101 -1.87 11.72 -24.14
C GLU A 101 -1.15 11.08 -22.94
N ALA A 102 -1.84 10.23 -22.17
CA ALA A 102 -1.28 9.62 -20.95
C ALA A 102 -0.04 8.75 -21.20
N TYR A 103 0.09 8.18 -22.40
CA TYR A 103 1.25 7.35 -22.75
C TYR A 103 2.35 8.12 -23.50
N GLY A 104 2.12 9.38 -23.90
CA GLY A 104 3.09 10.26 -24.55
C GLY A 104 3.60 9.77 -25.92
N TYR A 105 3.80 10.68 -26.88
CA TYR A 105 4.41 10.45 -28.22
C TYR A 105 4.27 9.00 -28.73
N SER A 106 3.02 8.56 -28.84
CA SER A 106 2.72 7.16 -29.08
C SER A 106 2.16 7.00 -30.49
N LYS A 107 2.75 6.09 -31.26
CA LYS A 107 2.34 5.82 -32.63
C LYS A 107 1.35 4.66 -32.64
N VAL A 108 0.20 4.84 -33.27
CA VAL A 108 -0.67 3.72 -33.64
C VAL A 108 0.06 2.89 -34.70
N VAL A 109 0.62 1.76 -34.28
CA VAL A 109 1.38 0.85 -35.17
C VAL A 109 0.50 -0.17 -35.86
N LYS A 110 -0.72 -0.35 -35.37
CA LYS A 110 -1.73 -1.22 -35.98
C LYS A 110 -3.12 -0.71 -35.64
N GLN A 111 -3.99 -0.69 -36.65
CA GLN A 111 -5.42 -0.45 -36.48
C GLN A 111 -6.19 -1.44 -37.36
N LYS A 112 -7.18 -2.12 -36.80
CA LYS A 112 -8.07 -3.00 -37.58
C LYS A 112 -9.44 -3.09 -36.93
N LYS A 113 -10.44 -3.45 -37.75
CA LYS A 113 -11.76 -3.82 -37.27
C LYS A 113 -11.68 -5.15 -36.52
N LEU A 114 -12.35 -5.21 -35.38
CA LEU A 114 -12.52 -6.37 -34.53
C LEU A 114 -14.02 -6.59 -34.35
N ARG A 115 -14.48 -7.83 -34.22
CA ARG A 115 -15.89 -8.11 -33.93
C ARG A 115 -15.98 -8.76 -32.55
N ILE A 116 -16.61 -8.09 -31.60
CA ILE A 116 -16.85 -8.59 -30.23
C ILE A 116 -18.36 -8.61 -30.01
N ALA A 117 -18.91 -9.73 -29.52
CA ALA A 117 -20.35 -9.87 -29.28
C ALA A 117 -21.25 -9.43 -30.48
N LYS A 118 -20.80 -9.72 -31.71
CA LYS A 118 -21.42 -9.30 -32.99
C LYS A 118 -21.34 -7.80 -33.33
N ILE A 119 -20.83 -6.95 -32.45
CA ILE A 119 -20.63 -5.51 -32.64
C ILE A 119 -19.25 -5.26 -33.26
N ASN A 120 -19.18 -4.28 -34.16
CA ASN A 120 -17.92 -3.84 -34.75
C ASN A 120 -17.19 -2.95 -33.75
N CYS A 121 -15.96 -3.34 -33.43
CA CYS A 121 -15.05 -2.68 -32.52
C CYS A 121 -13.80 -2.24 -33.29
N LEU A 122 -13.08 -1.27 -32.74
CA LEU A 122 -11.76 -0.89 -33.22
C LEU A 122 -10.70 -1.51 -32.31
N GLU A 123 -9.77 -2.27 -32.90
CA GLU A 123 -8.54 -2.71 -32.22
C GLU A 123 -7.39 -1.79 -32.64
N LYS A 124 -6.74 -1.15 -31.67
CA LYS A 124 -5.52 -0.34 -31.84
C LYS A 124 -4.35 -0.95 -31.08
N HIS A 125 -3.17 -0.94 -31.69
CA HIS A 125 -1.90 -1.20 -31.01
C HIS A 125 -1.12 0.11 -30.95
N ILE A 126 -0.81 0.55 -29.74
CA ILE A 126 -0.19 1.85 -29.47
C ILE A 126 1.22 1.61 -28.94
N ARG A 127 2.23 2.10 -29.64
CA ARG A 127 3.63 1.92 -29.27
C ARG A 127 4.29 3.27 -28.97
N PRO A 128 4.94 3.45 -27.82
CA PRO A 128 5.75 4.64 -27.54
C PRO A 128 6.95 4.73 -28.49
N GLU A 129 7.32 5.94 -28.91
CA GLU A 129 8.47 6.17 -29.81
C GLU A 129 9.80 5.64 -29.25
N ASN A 130 10.01 5.80 -27.93
CA ASN A 130 11.25 5.40 -27.26
C ASN A 130 11.29 3.90 -26.88
N GLY A 131 10.35 3.09 -27.37
CA GLY A 131 10.19 1.69 -26.94
C GLY A 131 9.65 1.57 -25.52
N GLY A 132 9.84 0.41 -24.87
CA GLY A 132 9.22 0.09 -23.58
C GLY A 132 8.00 -0.79 -23.74
N GLN A 133 6.83 -0.39 -23.23
CA GLN A 133 5.60 -1.18 -23.32
C GLN A 133 4.73 -0.77 -24.52
N THR A 134 4.26 -1.74 -25.30
CA THR A 134 3.21 -1.53 -26.32
C THR A 134 1.85 -1.90 -25.71
N ALA A 135 0.84 -1.11 -26.04
CA ALA A 135 -0.52 -1.30 -25.57
C ALA A 135 -1.45 -1.89 -26.64
N PHE A 136 -2.32 -2.81 -26.23
CA PHE A 136 -3.47 -3.33 -26.97
C PHE A 136 -4.72 -2.63 -26.46
N TRP A 137 -5.52 -2.07 -27.35
CA TRP A 137 -6.76 -1.39 -27.02
C TRP A 137 -7.88 -1.94 -27.90
N ALA A 138 -9.00 -2.32 -27.29
CA ALA A 138 -10.25 -2.59 -28.00
C ALA A 138 -11.42 -1.94 -27.26
N VAL A 139 -12.24 -1.19 -27.98
CA VAL A 139 -13.46 -0.57 -27.46
C VAL A 139 -14.68 -1.31 -27.95
N LEU A 140 -15.59 -1.57 -27.04
CA LEU A 140 -16.90 -2.16 -27.28
C LEU A 140 -17.97 -1.21 -26.72
N PRO A 141 -18.60 -0.37 -27.57
CA PRO A 141 -19.76 0.40 -27.15
C PRO A 141 -20.96 -0.53 -26.92
N GLN A 142 -21.76 -0.24 -25.90
CA GLN A 142 -23.03 -0.87 -25.55
C GLN A 142 -24.06 0.23 -25.29
N ASP A 143 -25.33 -0.14 -25.18
CA ASP A 143 -26.42 0.83 -24.96
C ASP A 143 -26.30 1.55 -23.62
N GLU A 144 -25.73 0.88 -22.60
CA GLU A 144 -25.59 1.41 -21.24
C GLU A 144 -24.20 2.01 -20.92
N GLY A 145 -23.22 1.86 -21.81
CA GLY A 145 -21.83 2.12 -21.45
C GLY A 145 -20.81 1.64 -22.48
N ILE A 146 -19.54 1.87 -22.17
CA ILE A 146 -18.40 1.51 -23.01
C ILE A 146 -17.50 0.55 -22.24
N PHE A 147 -17.24 -0.61 -22.83
CA PHE A 147 -16.20 -1.52 -22.35
C PHE A 147 -14.88 -1.27 -23.09
N VAL A 148 -13.81 -1.08 -22.32
CA VAL A 148 -12.45 -0.91 -22.86
C VAL A 148 -11.56 -2.06 -22.41
N PHE A 149 -11.10 -2.85 -23.37
CA PHE A 149 -10.10 -3.90 -23.15
C PHE A 149 -8.71 -3.30 -23.38
N HIS A 150 -7.87 -3.36 -22.36
CA HIS A 150 -6.54 -2.77 -22.35
C HIS A 150 -5.49 -3.82 -21.97
N GLY A 151 -4.62 -4.19 -22.90
CA GLY A 151 -3.49 -5.08 -22.66
C GLY A 151 -2.16 -4.31 -22.71
N LEU A 152 -1.24 -4.57 -21.79
CA LEU A 152 0.13 -4.01 -21.82
C LEU A 152 1.14 -5.15 -21.83
N ALA A 153 2.16 -5.03 -22.67
CA ALA A 153 3.32 -5.92 -22.66
C ALA A 153 4.56 -5.19 -23.17
N ILE A 154 5.75 -5.69 -22.85
CA ILE A 154 7.01 -5.20 -23.42
C ILE A 154 6.96 -5.31 -24.95
N SER A 155 7.39 -4.25 -25.63
CA SER A 155 7.24 -4.07 -27.08
C SER A 155 7.86 -5.21 -27.89
N GLU A 156 9.03 -5.70 -27.47
CA GLU A 156 9.76 -6.81 -28.11
C GLU A 156 8.99 -8.14 -28.06
N ARG A 157 8.04 -8.28 -27.13
CA ARG A 157 7.24 -9.49 -26.93
C ARG A 157 5.74 -9.27 -27.20
N PHE A 158 5.35 -8.06 -27.58
CA PHE A 158 3.95 -7.67 -27.63
C PHE A 158 3.11 -8.53 -28.59
N ASP A 159 3.64 -8.91 -29.76
CA ASP A 159 2.89 -9.71 -30.73
C ASP A 159 2.47 -11.09 -30.20
N LYS A 160 3.23 -11.66 -29.24
CA LYS A 160 2.87 -12.88 -28.52
C LYS A 160 1.60 -12.65 -27.71
N TYR A 161 1.56 -11.57 -26.92
CA TYR A 161 0.47 -11.27 -25.99
C TYR A 161 -0.75 -10.62 -26.66
N ALA A 162 -0.56 -9.83 -27.72
CA ALA A 162 -1.64 -9.19 -28.47
C ALA A 162 -2.66 -10.20 -29.01
N LYS A 163 -2.20 -11.39 -29.39
CA LYS A 163 -3.09 -12.49 -29.80
C LYS A 163 -3.96 -12.98 -28.65
N GLU A 164 -3.40 -13.14 -27.45
CA GLU A 164 -4.14 -13.55 -26.26
C GLU A 164 -5.08 -12.45 -25.76
N PHE A 165 -4.66 -11.18 -25.80
CA PHE A 165 -5.53 -10.03 -25.50
C PHE A 165 -6.73 -9.95 -26.45
N SER A 166 -6.49 -10.11 -27.76
CA SER A 166 -7.57 -10.13 -28.77
C SER A 166 -8.50 -11.33 -28.57
N LYS A 167 -7.98 -12.51 -28.22
CA LYS A 167 -8.81 -13.69 -27.88
C LYS A 167 -9.67 -13.43 -26.64
N ALA A 168 -9.10 -12.85 -25.60
CA ALA A 168 -9.83 -12.51 -24.38
C ALA A 168 -10.96 -11.51 -24.67
N ALA A 169 -10.68 -10.43 -25.40
CA ALA A 169 -11.69 -9.45 -25.81
C ALA A 169 -12.81 -10.10 -26.67
N LYS A 170 -12.46 -10.93 -27.66
CA LYS A 170 -13.44 -11.66 -28.50
C LYS A 170 -14.31 -12.65 -27.74
N SER A 171 -13.85 -13.12 -26.59
CA SER A 171 -14.60 -14.06 -25.75
C SER A 171 -15.68 -13.39 -24.91
N PHE A 172 -15.72 -12.05 -24.88
CA PHE A 172 -16.73 -11.27 -24.17
C PHE A 172 -18.14 -11.62 -24.67
N LYS A 173 -19.04 -11.80 -23.71
CA LYS A 173 -20.46 -12.03 -23.93
C LYS A 173 -21.27 -11.31 -22.86
N ARG A 174 -22.37 -10.71 -23.29
CA ARG A 174 -23.44 -10.30 -22.37
C ARG A 174 -24.08 -11.52 -21.74
N ILE A 175 -24.44 -11.39 -20.47
CA ILE A 175 -25.23 -12.34 -19.70
C ILE A 175 -26.38 -11.58 -19.05
N LYS A 176 -27.33 -12.32 -18.46
CA LYS A 176 -28.40 -11.70 -17.68
C LYS A 176 -27.76 -10.88 -16.55
N LYS A 177 -27.99 -9.57 -16.56
CA LYS A 177 -27.67 -8.67 -15.45
C LYS A 177 -28.55 -9.09 -14.27
N GLU A 178 -27.93 -9.30 -13.12
CA GLU A 178 -28.65 -9.55 -11.88
C GLU A 178 -29.37 -8.26 -11.47
N ASP A 179 -30.59 -8.41 -10.93
CA ASP A 179 -31.31 -7.28 -10.37
C ASP A 179 -30.61 -6.89 -9.07
N THR A 180 -29.95 -5.73 -9.09
CA THR A 180 -29.19 -5.23 -7.94
C THR A 180 -30.05 -4.37 -7.02
N SER A 181 -31.34 -4.19 -7.29
CA SER A 181 -32.20 -3.28 -6.51
C SER A 181 -32.31 -3.67 -5.04
N GLU A 182 -32.52 -4.95 -4.72
CA GLU A 182 -32.55 -5.44 -3.33
C GLU A 182 -31.20 -5.22 -2.64
N ARG A 183 -30.10 -5.43 -3.37
CA ARG A 183 -28.75 -5.25 -2.86
C ARG A 183 -28.41 -3.77 -2.65
N GLU A 184 -28.81 -2.90 -3.57
CA GLU A 184 -28.66 -1.46 -3.45
C GLU A 184 -29.47 -0.94 -2.26
N ALA A 185 -30.70 -1.42 -2.07
CA ALA A 185 -31.53 -1.10 -0.91
C ALA A 185 -30.91 -1.59 0.41
N GLU A 186 -30.28 -2.77 0.43
CA GLU A 186 -29.55 -3.28 1.59
C GLU A 186 -28.34 -2.38 1.90
N LEU A 187 -27.53 -2.06 0.89
CA LEU A 187 -26.39 -1.14 1.02
C LEU A 187 -26.86 0.24 1.51
N ASP A 188 -28.03 0.70 1.07
CA ASP A 188 -28.63 1.98 1.47
C ASP A 188 -28.96 2.06 2.96
N GLN A 189 -29.20 0.93 3.61
CA GLN A 189 -29.45 0.83 5.05
C GLN A 189 -28.17 0.67 5.88
N MET A 190 -27.03 0.39 5.24
CA MET A 190 -25.75 0.25 5.92
C MET A 190 -25.16 1.61 6.27
N SER A 191 -24.37 1.67 7.35
CA SER A 191 -23.49 2.81 7.61
C SER A 191 -22.53 3.01 6.43
N GLU A 192 -22.04 4.23 6.24
CA GLU A 192 -21.11 4.55 5.15
C GLU A 192 -19.90 3.61 5.14
N GLN A 193 -19.35 3.34 6.32
CA GLN A 193 -18.24 2.40 6.46
C GLN A 193 -18.62 0.97 6.06
N GLU A 194 -19.75 0.45 6.55
CA GLU A 194 -20.15 -0.92 6.24
C GLU A 194 -20.42 -1.09 4.75
N ARG A 195 -21.09 -0.12 4.14
CA ARG A 195 -21.27 -0.03 2.69
C ARG A 195 -19.93 -0.04 1.97
N TYR A 196 -18.98 0.80 2.39
CA TYR A 196 -17.65 0.86 1.80
C TYR A 196 -16.94 -0.50 1.86
N LEU A 197 -16.90 -1.15 3.03
CA LEU A 197 -16.30 -2.46 3.22
C LEU A 197 -16.94 -3.51 2.31
N GLN A 198 -18.27 -3.53 2.26
CA GLN A 198 -19.03 -4.46 1.47
C GLN A 198 -18.77 -4.25 -0.03
N THR A 199 -18.64 -3.00 -0.50
CA THR A 199 -18.26 -2.74 -1.89
C THR A 199 -16.87 -3.27 -2.24
N GLN A 200 -15.95 -3.37 -1.27
CA GLN A 200 -14.64 -3.98 -1.51
C GLN A 200 -14.72 -5.50 -1.64
N VAL A 201 -15.61 -6.14 -0.87
CA VAL A 201 -15.90 -7.59 -1.00
C VAL A 201 -16.56 -7.88 -2.35
N ASP A 202 -17.53 -7.06 -2.77
CA ASP A 202 -18.27 -7.23 -4.02
C ASP A 202 -17.38 -7.03 -5.28
N LYS A 203 -16.21 -6.41 -5.11
CA LYS A 203 -15.19 -6.22 -6.16
C LYS A 203 -14.14 -7.34 -6.22
N LEU A 204 -14.21 -8.35 -5.33
CA LEU A 204 -13.22 -9.42 -5.33
C LEU A 204 -13.27 -10.23 -6.63
N PRO A 205 -12.12 -10.45 -7.29
CA PRO A 205 -12.09 -11.26 -8.49
C PRO A 205 -12.21 -12.76 -8.16
N PRO A 206 -12.49 -13.61 -9.16
CA PRO A 206 -12.55 -15.06 -8.96
C PRO A 206 -11.29 -15.61 -8.27
N GLY A 207 -11.49 -16.48 -7.28
CA GLY A 207 -10.42 -17.08 -6.47
C GLY A 207 -10.05 -16.29 -5.21
N TRP A 208 -10.43 -15.01 -5.13
CA TRP A 208 -10.24 -14.23 -3.90
C TRP A 208 -11.39 -14.47 -2.92
N GLU A 209 -11.06 -14.42 -1.64
CA GLU A 209 -11.98 -14.58 -0.52
C GLU A 209 -11.89 -13.38 0.43
N SER A 210 -12.85 -13.26 1.34
CA SER A 210 -12.83 -12.31 2.44
C SER A 210 -12.91 -13.02 3.80
N LEU A 211 -12.34 -12.40 4.83
CA LEU A 211 -12.43 -12.83 6.22
C LEU A 211 -12.59 -11.59 7.09
N ARG A 212 -13.67 -11.54 7.87
CA ARG A 212 -13.91 -10.44 8.81
C ARG A 212 -13.50 -10.84 10.22
N THR A 213 -12.88 -9.92 10.93
CA THR A 213 -12.64 -9.95 12.38
C THR A 213 -13.33 -8.74 13.01
N ASP A 214 -13.15 -8.52 14.31
CA ASP A 214 -13.81 -7.42 15.02
C ASP A 214 -13.37 -6.06 14.47
N ARG A 215 -12.07 -5.91 14.18
CA ARG A 215 -11.44 -4.64 13.81
C ARG A 215 -10.90 -4.60 12.38
N TYR A 216 -10.98 -5.70 11.64
CA TYR A 216 -10.38 -5.82 10.31
C TYR A 216 -11.25 -6.56 9.29
N LEU A 217 -11.10 -6.18 8.02
CA LEU A 217 -11.58 -6.92 6.85
C LEU A 217 -10.38 -7.39 6.03
N PHE A 218 -10.17 -8.70 6.00
CA PHE A 218 -9.19 -9.32 5.13
C PHE A 218 -9.78 -9.58 3.74
N LEU A 219 -9.03 -9.22 2.71
CA LEU A 219 -9.30 -9.49 1.30
C LEU A 219 -8.10 -10.25 0.75
N PHE A 220 -8.25 -11.51 0.34
CA PHE A 220 -7.07 -12.35 0.12
C PHE A 220 -7.22 -13.39 -0.99
N ASN A 221 -6.08 -13.73 -1.59
CA ASN A 221 -5.90 -14.91 -2.46
C ASN A 221 -4.91 -15.91 -1.83
N ALA A 222 -4.29 -15.56 -0.70
CA ALA A 222 -3.39 -16.42 0.04
C ALA A 222 -4.13 -17.61 0.71
N ASP A 223 -3.37 -18.55 1.26
CA ASP A 223 -3.92 -19.69 2.00
C ASP A 223 -4.85 -19.24 3.14
N LYS A 224 -6.11 -19.68 3.10
CA LYS A 224 -7.16 -19.29 4.04
C LYS A 224 -6.81 -19.59 5.50
N ASN A 225 -6.15 -20.72 5.77
CA ASN A 225 -5.76 -21.07 7.13
C ASN A 225 -4.69 -20.11 7.64
N TRP A 226 -3.73 -19.75 6.79
CA TRP A 226 -2.76 -18.73 7.12
C TRP A 226 -3.38 -17.36 7.39
N VAL A 227 -4.32 -16.92 6.55
CA VAL A 227 -5.00 -15.63 6.75
C VAL A 227 -5.79 -15.60 8.06
N LYS A 228 -6.40 -16.71 8.49
CA LYS A 228 -7.01 -16.82 9.82
C LYS A 228 -6.01 -16.61 10.95
N GLU A 229 -4.79 -17.13 10.81
CA GLU A 229 -3.73 -16.93 11.81
C GLU A 229 -3.24 -15.47 11.82
N LEU A 230 -3.13 -14.83 10.65
CA LEU A 230 -2.86 -13.39 10.54
C LEU A 230 -3.97 -12.55 11.18
N GLY A 231 -5.24 -12.93 10.99
CA GLY A 231 -6.40 -12.28 11.61
C GLY A 231 -6.34 -12.32 13.14
N LYS A 232 -6.02 -13.47 13.73
CA LYS A 232 -5.83 -13.57 15.19
C LYS A 232 -4.65 -12.73 15.68
N GLN A 233 -3.55 -12.74 14.92
CA GLN A 233 -2.36 -11.98 15.26
C GLN A 233 -2.59 -10.47 15.24
N ILE A 234 -3.21 -9.95 14.17
CA ILE A 234 -3.40 -8.50 14.02
C ILE A 234 -4.31 -7.93 15.11
N GLU A 235 -5.35 -8.68 15.50
CA GLU A 235 -6.20 -8.33 16.63
C GLU A 235 -5.36 -8.23 17.93
N LYS A 236 -4.49 -9.22 18.17
CA LYS A 236 -3.71 -9.28 19.40
C LYS A 236 -2.61 -8.23 19.48
N ILE A 237 -1.98 -7.87 18.36
CA ILE A 237 -1.01 -6.77 18.34
C ILE A 237 -1.72 -5.41 18.45
N ARG A 238 -2.94 -5.27 17.91
CA ARG A 238 -3.73 -4.05 18.09
C ARG A 238 -4.09 -3.79 19.55
N ASP A 239 -4.37 -4.83 20.33
CA ASP A 239 -4.55 -4.69 21.79
C ASP A 239 -3.33 -4.03 22.45
N THR A 240 -2.12 -4.33 21.98
CA THR A 240 -0.88 -3.72 22.49
C THR A 240 -0.69 -2.29 21.99
N TYR A 241 -1.13 -1.98 20.76
CA TYR A 241 -1.13 -0.60 20.28
C TYR A 241 -2.05 0.26 21.16
N GLU A 242 -3.26 -0.20 21.43
CA GLU A 242 -4.25 0.52 22.25
C GLU A 242 -3.81 0.65 23.71
N GLU A 243 -3.05 -0.31 24.26
CA GLU A 243 -2.45 -0.17 25.59
C GLU A 243 -1.37 0.92 25.64
N LEU A 244 -0.53 1.01 24.61
CA LEU A 244 0.57 2.00 24.54
C LEU A 244 0.12 3.37 24.05
N TYR A 245 -0.99 3.42 23.32
CA TYR A 245 -1.56 4.59 22.65
C TYR A 245 -3.08 4.56 22.84
N PRO A 246 -3.58 4.75 24.06
CA PRO A 246 -5.02 4.68 24.31
C PRO A 246 -5.73 5.83 23.61
N PRO A 247 -6.63 5.57 22.66
CA PRO A 247 -7.34 6.66 21.98
C PRO A 247 -8.36 7.27 22.95
N ASP A 248 -8.54 8.59 22.87
CA ASP A 248 -9.52 9.30 23.70
C ASP A 248 -10.95 8.79 23.43
N GLU A 249 -11.22 8.37 22.19
CA GLU A 249 -12.47 7.76 21.76
C GLU A 249 -12.21 6.45 20.99
N PRO A 250 -13.13 5.47 21.03
CA PRO A 250 -12.95 4.21 20.32
C PRO A 250 -12.72 4.42 18.82
N ILE A 251 -11.65 3.84 18.28
CA ILE A 251 -11.43 3.77 16.83
C ILE A 251 -12.42 2.76 16.25
N THR A 252 -13.56 3.28 15.77
CA THR A 252 -14.63 2.49 15.14
C THR A 252 -14.25 2.01 13.73
N ALA A 253 -13.16 2.53 13.16
CA ALA A 253 -12.77 2.19 11.82
C ALA A 253 -12.37 0.71 11.67
N VAL A 254 -13.07 0.00 10.80
CA VAL A 254 -12.69 -1.35 10.35
C VAL A 254 -11.64 -1.22 9.26
N SER A 255 -10.47 -1.76 9.55
CA SER A 255 -9.26 -1.63 8.74
C SER A 255 -9.16 -2.72 7.67
N ILE A 256 -8.88 -2.35 6.41
CA ILE A 256 -8.71 -3.34 5.33
C ILE A 256 -7.28 -3.88 5.33
N VAL A 257 -7.17 -5.22 5.24
CA VAL A 257 -5.90 -5.95 5.06
C VAL A 257 -5.97 -6.81 3.81
N ARG A 258 -5.10 -6.55 2.85
CA ARG A 258 -5.00 -7.30 1.60
C ARG A 258 -3.83 -8.26 1.63
N VAL A 259 -4.09 -9.54 1.37
CA VAL A 259 -3.06 -10.60 1.39
C VAL A 259 -2.99 -11.30 0.03
N CYS A 260 -2.00 -10.90 -0.76
CA CYS A 260 -1.67 -11.55 -2.03
C CYS A 260 -1.05 -12.94 -1.77
N ALA A 261 -1.33 -13.90 -2.65
CA ALA A 261 -0.79 -15.24 -2.61
C ALA A 261 0.72 -15.29 -2.91
N SER A 262 1.24 -14.31 -3.65
CA SER A 262 2.64 -14.29 -4.08
C SER A 262 3.20 -12.87 -4.23
N PHE A 263 4.53 -12.79 -4.34
CA PHE A 263 5.21 -11.53 -4.63
C PHE A 263 4.82 -10.95 -6.00
N ASP A 264 4.51 -11.80 -6.98
CA ASP A 264 4.07 -11.34 -8.31
C ASP A 264 2.71 -10.66 -8.24
N GLU A 265 1.74 -11.29 -7.58
CA GLU A 265 0.42 -10.70 -7.38
C GLU A 265 0.50 -9.39 -6.58
N TYR A 266 1.39 -9.32 -5.59
CA TYR A 266 1.68 -8.09 -4.85
C TYR A 266 2.18 -6.96 -5.75
N LEU A 267 3.17 -7.24 -6.61
CA LEU A 267 3.65 -6.25 -7.59
C LEU A 267 2.56 -5.86 -8.59
N GLY A 268 1.74 -6.82 -9.04
CA GLY A 268 0.62 -6.56 -9.95
C GLY A 268 -0.49 -5.71 -9.35
N TYR A 269 -0.72 -5.85 -8.04
CA TYR A 269 -1.67 -5.03 -7.29
C TYR A 269 -1.19 -3.57 -7.19
N GLY A 270 0.08 -3.38 -6.84
CA GLY A 270 0.69 -2.05 -6.71
C GLY A 270 1.91 -1.99 -5.79
N GLY A 271 2.36 -3.13 -5.26
CA GLY A 271 3.56 -3.25 -4.46
C GLY A 271 4.82 -2.80 -5.20
N ARG A 272 5.80 -2.30 -4.44
CA ARG A 272 7.10 -1.89 -4.97
C ARG A 272 8.11 -3.03 -4.81
N LYS A 273 9.08 -3.11 -5.73
CA LYS A 273 10.20 -4.04 -5.57
C LYS A 273 11.02 -3.65 -4.34
N GLY A 274 11.49 -4.65 -3.60
CA GLY A 274 12.29 -4.43 -2.38
C GLY A 274 11.48 -4.23 -1.11
N THR A 275 10.14 -4.16 -1.19
CA THR A 275 9.29 -4.06 0.00
C THR A 275 8.51 -5.36 0.26
N GLY A 276 8.18 -5.61 1.52
CA GLY A 276 7.41 -6.77 1.96
C GLY A 276 5.90 -6.52 2.05
N GLY A 277 5.52 -5.25 2.14
CA GLY A 277 4.16 -4.75 2.22
C GLY A 277 4.16 -3.22 2.17
N TYR A 278 2.97 -2.63 2.27
CA TYR A 278 2.79 -1.21 2.49
C TYR A 278 1.41 -0.92 3.10
N TRP A 279 1.33 0.11 3.95
CA TRP A 279 0.12 0.83 4.28
C TRP A 279 -0.13 1.98 3.29
N SER A 280 -1.37 2.17 2.86
CA SER A 280 -1.78 3.32 2.03
C SER A 280 -2.93 4.06 2.69
N SER A 281 -2.66 5.25 3.25
CA SER A 281 -3.69 6.15 3.78
C SER A 281 -4.72 6.53 2.72
N PHE A 282 -4.27 6.82 1.49
CA PHE A 282 -5.15 7.17 0.37
C PHE A 282 -6.16 6.06 0.00
N HIS A 283 -5.73 4.80 0.04
CA HIS A 283 -6.62 3.65 -0.24
C HIS A 283 -7.25 3.06 1.03
N LYS A 284 -6.89 3.57 2.22
CA LYS A 284 -7.27 3.06 3.54
C LYS A 284 -7.08 1.54 3.68
N GLU A 285 -6.01 1.00 3.08
CA GLU A 285 -5.69 -0.43 3.12
C GLU A 285 -4.19 -0.72 3.37
N LEU A 286 -3.95 -1.83 4.07
CA LEU A 286 -2.64 -2.46 4.23
C LEU A 286 -2.52 -3.58 3.20
N VAL A 287 -1.39 -3.69 2.49
CA VAL A 287 -1.16 -4.73 1.48
C VAL A 287 0.11 -5.49 1.78
N ILE A 288 0.02 -6.81 1.83
CA ILE A 288 1.13 -7.75 2.03
C ILE A 288 0.97 -8.97 1.11
N PHE A 289 1.98 -9.86 1.12
CA PHE A 289 1.89 -11.16 0.47
C PHE A 289 2.35 -12.31 1.37
N ASP A 290 1.87 -13.51 1.07
CA ASP A 290 2.32 -14.75 1.70
C ASP A 290 3.76 -15.07 1.23
N ARG A 291 4.73 -14.71 2.08
CA ARG A 291 6.16 -14.87 1.84
C ARG A 291 6.70 -15.96 2.75
N PRO A 292 7.35 -16.99 2.21
CA PRO A 292 8.20 -17.88 3.00
C PRO A 292 9.51 -17.17 3.43
N PRO A 293 9.95 -17.32 4.70
CA PRO A 293 9.23 -17.96 5.79
C PRO A 293 8.12 -17.03 6.33
N ARG A 294 6.95 -17.61 6.65
CA ARG A 294 5.71 -16.88 7.03
C ARG A 294 5.83 -15.95 8.23
N ASN A 295 6.80 -16.19 9.12
CA ASN A 295 7.11 -15.26 10.20
C ASN A 295 7.61 -13.89 9.69
N THR A 296 8.13 -13.82 8.47
CA THR A 296 8.51 -12.56 7.81
C THR A 296 7.25 -11.77 7.44
N THR A 297 6.27 -12.41 6.81
CA THR A 297 4.95 -11.79 6.54
C THR A 297 4.28 -11.33 7.82
N ALA A 298 4.34 -12.12 8.90
CA ALA A 298 3.79 -11.75 10.19
C ALA A 298 4.49 -10.52 10.82
N ALA A 299 5.81 -10.39 10.67
CA ALA A 299 6.55 -9.20 11.12
C ALA A 299 6.17 -7.96 10.31
N ILE A 300 6.07 -8.09 8.97
CA ILE A 300 5.62 -7.01 8.09
C ILE A 300 4.18 -6.60 8.43
N LEU A 301 3.30 -7.56 8.72
CA LEU A 301 1.93 -7.26 9.14
C LEU A 301 1.92 -6.37 10.38
N ASN A 302 2.71 -6.69 11.41
CA ASN A 302 2.79 -5.87 12.62
C ASN A 302 3.40 -4.47 12.35
N HIS A 303 4.34 -4.36 11.40
CA HIS A 303 4.90 -3.08 10.98
C HIS A 303 3.82 -2.19 10.34
N GLU A 304 3.19 -2.69 9.29
CA GLU A 304 2.24 -1.92 8.50
C GLU A 304 0.92 -1.69 9.26
N ALA A 305 0.51 -2.62 10.13
CA ALA A 305 -0.68 -2.47 10.96
C ALA A 305 -0.52 -1.35 12.00
N PHE A 306 0.72 -1.10 12.46
CA PHE A 306 1.00 0.05 13.31
C PHE A 306 0.77 1.36 12.56
N HIS A 307 1.24 1.48 11.31
CA HIS A 307 0.99 2.67 10.49
C HIS A 307 -0.50 2.92 10.28
N GLN A 308 -1.27 1.86 10.04
CA GLN A 308 -2.73 1.94 9.92
C GLN A 308 -3.38 2.40 11.23
N TYR A 309 -2.99 1.80 12.36
CA TYR A 309 -3.50 2.16 13.67
C TYR A 309 -3.20 3.62 14.03
N ILE A 310 -1.93 4.02 13.94
CA ILE A 310 -1.48 5.34 14.37
C ILE A 310 -2.06 6.47 13.51
N TYR A 311 -2.34 6.17 12.24
CA TYR A 311 -3.04 7.09 11.35
C TYR A 311 -4.45 7.41 11.85
N TYR A 312 -5.25 6.39 12.21
CA TYR A 312 -6.59 6.63 12.78
C TYR A 312 -6.53 7.20 14.19
N PHE A 313 -5.56 6.79 15.00
CA PHE A 313 -5.32 7.33 16.33
C PHE A 313 -5.12 8.85 16.32
N TYR A 314 -4.39 9.38 15.34
CA TYR A 314 -4.19 10.82 15.16
C TYR A 314 -5.20 11.47 14.22
N GLY A 315 -6.36 10.86 13.98
CA GLY A 315 -7.42 11.39 13.12
C GLY A 315 -6.96 11.67 11.69
N GLU A 316 -6.31 10.68 11.06
CA GLU A 316 -5.81 10.72 9.68
C GLU A 316 -4.48 11.50 9.48
N LEU A 317 -3.63 11.53 10.51
CA LEU A 317 -2.28 12.13 10.46
C LEU A 317 -1.18 11.09 10.75
N ALA A 318 -0.08 11.15 9.99
CA ALA A 318 1.13 10.36 10.27
C ALA A 318 2.20 11.18 11.03
N PRO A 319 2.86 10.61 12.06
CA PRO A 319 4.00 11.25 12.73
C PRO A 319 5.24 11.29 11.82
N HIS A 320 6.28 12.04 12.23
CA HIS A 320 7.59 12.02 11.58
C HIS A 320 8.12 10.60 11.38
N SER A 321 8.90 10.41 10.32
CA SER A 321 9.33 9.08 9.87
C SER A 321 10.22 8.35 10.88
N TRP A 322 11.04 9.05 11.67
CA TRP A 322 11.85 8.42 12.73
C TRP A 322 10.96 7.69 13.74
N TYR A 323 9.82 8.29 14.07
CA TYR A 323 8.87 7.76 15.03
C TYR A 323 7.99 6.71 14.36
N ASN A 324 7.44 7.04 13.19
CA ASN A 324 6.49 6.18 12.48
C ASN A 324 7.14 4.86 12.06
N GLU A 325 8.23 4.91 11.30
CA GLU A 325 8.95 3.73 10.82
C GLU A 325 9.70 3.03 11.95
N GLY A 326 10.30 3.80 12.87
CA GLY A 326 11.02 3.22 14.03
C GLY A 326 10.11 2.42 14.95
N THR A 327 8.89 2.91 15.18
CA THR A 327 7.87 2.19 15.97
C THR A 327 7.26 1.03 15.19
N GLY A 328 7.04 1.18 13.88
CA GLY A 328 6.66 0.06 13.00
C GLY A 328 7.67 -1.09 13.11
N ASP A 329 8.97 -0.80 12.95
CA ASP A 329 10.04 -1.80 13.04
C ASP A 329 10.15 -2.39 14.46
N TYR A 330 9.87 -1.60 15.51
CA TYR A 330 9.81 -2.10 16.89
C TYR A 330 8.71 -3.17 17.05
N PHE A 331 7.49 -2.91 16.56
CA PHE A 331 6.39 -3.89 16.58
C PHE A 331 6.57 -5.06 15.61
N ALA A 332 7.26 -4.85 14.49
CA ALA A 332 7.74 -5.93 13.62
C ALA A 332 8.69 -6.89 14.38
N GLY A 333 9.33 -6.39 15.42
CA GLY A 333 10.14 -7.13 16.38
C GLY A 333 9.36 -7.95 17.43
N ALA A 334 8.02 -7.89 17.46
CA ALA A 334 7.22 -8.54 18.49
C ALA A 334 7.31 -10.08 18.43
N ARG A 335 7.74 -10.69 19.53
CA ARG A 335 7.76 -12.15 19.68
C ARG A 335 6.46 -12.63 20.30
N MET A 336 5.64 -13.30 19.52
CA MET A 336 4.36 -13.84 19.99
C MET A 336 4.44 -15.34 20.34
N THR A 337 3.70 -15.74 21.38
CA THR A 337 3.44 -17.15 21.67
C THR A 337 2.46 -17.77 20.66
N LYS A 338 2.25 -19.10 20.73
CA LYS A 338 1.18 -19.77 19.99
C LYS A 338 -0.23 -19.24 20.32
N SER A 339 -0.39 -18.59 21.47
CA SER A 339 -1.64 -17.92 21.88
C SER A 339 -1.58 -16.41 21.65
N TYR A 340 -0.67 -15.94 20.79
CA TYR A 340 -0.47 -14.54 20.39
C TYR A 340 -0.12 -13.54 21.50
N ARG A 341 0.21 -14.01 22.71
CA ARG A 341 0.75 -13.15 23.77
C ARG A 341 2.17 -12.70 23.40
N ILE A 342 2.44 -11.41 23.53
CA ILE A 342 3.76 -10.81 23.29
C ILE A 342 4.69 -11.14 24.45
N LYS A 343 5.91 -11.59 24.13
CA LYS A 343 6.98 -11.97 25.08
C LYS A 343 8.18 -11.03 25.05
N GLY A 344 8.08 -9.92 24.32
CA GLY A 344 9.16 -8.95 24.12
C GLY A 344 9.30 -8.56 22.65
N PHE A 345 10.18 -7.58 22.43
CA PHE A 345 10.47 -6.95 21.15
C PHE A 345 11.97 -7.09 20.85
N GLY A 346 12.36 -7.14 19.56
CA GLY A 346 13.76 -7.09 19.12
C GLY A 346 14.36 -8.40 18.59
N ASP A 347 13.84 -9.56 18.99
CA ASP A 347 14.32 -10.89 18.56
C ASP A 347 13.49 -11.53 17.42
N ALA A 348 12.70 -10.74 16.70
CA ALA A 348 11.98 -11.17 15.49
C ALA A 348 12.58 -10.50 14.25
N PRO A 349 12.28 -10.98 13.01
CA PRO A 349 12.94 -10.52 11.79
C PRO A 349 12.99 -9.00 11.59
N GLY A 350 11.95 -8.27 12.02
CA GLY A 350 11.93 -6.80 11.99
C GLY A 350 13.06 -6.17 12.80
N GLY A 351 13.13 -6.45 14.11
CA GLY A 351 14.17 -5.91 14.99
C GLY A 351 15.57 -6.50 14.74
N ILE A 352 15.67 -7.82 14.52
CA ILE A 352 16.95 -8.49 14.25
C ILE A 352 17.59 -7.94 12.97
N GLY A 353 16.79 -7.71 11.93
CA GLY A 353 17.28 -7.20 10.65
C GLY A 353 17.92 -5.82 10.75
N ARG A 354 17.52 -5.00 11.73
CA ARG A 354 18.05 -3.64 11.91
C ARG A 354 19.31 -3.57 12.76
N LYS A 355 19.45 -4.49 13.72
CA LYS A 355 20.52 -4.46 14.74
C LYS A 355 21.93 -4.36 14.15
N GLY A 356 22.25 -5.17 13.14
CA GLY A 356 23.56 -5.13 12.48
C GLY A 356 23.83 -3.79 11.78
N THR A 357 22.85 -3.31 11.02
CA THR A 357 22.94 -2.04 10.28
C THR A 357 23.09 -0.84 11.22
N VAL A 358 22.30 -0.75 12.29
CA VAL A 358 22.39 0.38 13.21
C VAL A 358 23.70 0.39 14.00
N LYS A 359 24.23 -0.79 14.38
CA LYS A 359 25.54 -0.89 15.03
C LYS A 359 26.66 -0.36 14.16
N GLU A 360 26.68 -0.78 12.90
CA GLU A 360 27.70 -0.33 11.95
C GLU A 360 27.57 1.17 11.68
N ALA A 361 26.36 1.67 11.45
CA ALA A 361 26.11 3.09 11.24
C ALA A 361 26.55 3.94 12.45
N CYS A 362 26.25 3.50 13.67
CA CYS A 362 26.65 4.19 14.90
C CYS A 362 28.18 4.14 15.13
N ARG A 363 28.83 3.02 14.82
CA ARG A 363 30.31 2.90 14.87
C ARG A 363 30.96 3.93 13.96
N LEU A 364 30.51 4.02 12.70
CA LEU A 364 31.02 4.99 11.73
C LEU A 364 30.81 6.44 12.19
N LEU A 365 29.67 6.73 12.84
CA LEU A 365 29.40 8.07 13.40
C LEU A 365 30.37 8.39 14.55
N GLY A 366 30.61 7.45 15.45
CA GLY A 366 31.57 7.60 16.56
C GLY A 366 33.01 7.79 16.09
N GLU A 367 33.36 7.27 14.91
CA GLU A 367 34.66 7.47 14.25
C GLU A 367 34.77 8.82 13.51
N GLY A 368 33.72 9.64 13.52
CA GLY A 368 33.69 10.94 12.84
C GLY A 368 33.44 10.85 11.33
N SER A 369 32.89 9.73 10.84
CA SER A 369 32.55 9.59 9.42
C SER A 369 31.35 10.44 9.05
N THR A 370 31.27 10.88 7.79
CA THR A 370 30.17 11.71 7.27
C THR A 370 29.00 10.85 6.77
N GLU A 371 27.81 11.43 6.63
CA GLU A 371 26.60 10.68 6.21
C GLU A 371 26.77 9.95 4.87
N ASN A 372 27.58 10.48 3.96
CA ASN A 372 27.89 9.85 2.67
C ASN A 372 28.62 8.50 2.81
N SER A 373 29.17 8.19 3.98
CA SER A 373 29.84 6.92 4.30
C SER A 373 28.89 5.84 4.85
N GLY A 374 27.60 6.14 5.02
CA GLY A 374 26.63 5.23 5.64
C GLY A 374 26.57 5.29 7.18
N CYS A 375 27.20 6.30 7.80
CA CYS A 375 27.10 6.52 9.25
C CYS A 375 25.68 6.94 9.68
N ALA A 376 25.37 6.77 10.96
CA ALA A 376 24.14 7.26 11.56
C ALA A 376 24.08 8.80 11.49
N THR A 377 22.88 9.35 11.37
CA THR A 377 22.65 10.81 11.40
C THR A 377 22.60 11.29 12.86
N PRO A 378 23.12 12.47 13.24
CA PRO A 378 22.93 12.99 14.60
C PRO A 378 21.44 13.02 14.99
N LEU A 379 21.09 12.63 16.22
CA LEU A 379 19.67 12.45 16.59
C LEU A 379 18.82 13.72 16.44
N LYS A 380 19.41 14.89 16.69
CA LYS A 380 18.78 16.20 16.45
C LYS A 380 18.31 16.35 15.00
N ASP A 381 19.10 15.86 14.06
CA ASP A 381 18.80 15.93 12.63
C ASP A 381 17.81 14.85 12.20
N LEU A 382 18.02 13.60 12.64
CA LEU A 382 17.12 12.50 12.33
C LEU A 382 15.68 12.80 12.78
N MET A 383 15.53 13.40 13.96
CA MET A 383 14.21 13.67 14.57
C MET A 383 13.43 14.82 13.92
N ARG A 384 14.10 15.68 13.15
CA ARG A 384 13.47 16.79 12.40
C ARG A 384 13.25 16.49 10.93
N TYR A 385 13.80 15.39 10.41
CA TYR A 385 13.71 15.09 8.98
C TYR A 385 12.27 14.93 8.52
N THR A 386 11.96 15.63 7.43
CA THR A 386 10.79 15.34 6.61
C THR A 386 10.87 13.90 6.09
N GLN A 387 9.74 13.36 5.63
CA GLN A 387 9.72 12.02 5.04
C GLN A 387 10.70 11.88 3.86
N GLY A 388 10.83 12.92 3.02
CA GLY A 388 11.75 12.92 1.89
C GLY A 388 13.22 12.80 2.32
N GLU A 389 13.63 13.57 3.33
CA GLU A 389 14.99 13.51 3.89
C GLU A 389 15.25 12.17 4.57
N TYR A 390 14.27 11.64 5.31
CA TYR A 390 14.40 10.33 5.95
C TYR A 390 14.55 9.21 4.90
N TYR A 391 13.75 9.22 3.83
CA TYR A 391 13.82 8.19 2.79
C TYR A 391 14.99 8.32 1.83
N ALA A 392 15.66 9.47 1.77
CA ALA A 392 16.90 9.63 1.01
C ALA A 392 18.00 8.63 1.45
N ARG A 393 17.96 8.17 2.72
CA ARG A 393 18.88 7.15 3.27
C ARG A 393 18.14 6.04 4.00
N ALA A 394 17.00 5.59 3.44
CA ALA A 394 16.10 4.62 4.07
C ALA A 394 16.81 3.40 4.68
N GLY A 395 17.83 2.82 4.03
CA GLY A 395 18.57 1.68 4.57
C GLY A 395 19.14 1.92 5.97
N VAL A 396 19.77 3.07 6.20
CA VAL A 396 20.36 3.46 7.51
C VAL A 396 19.29 4.03 8.43
N HIS A 397 18.44 4.93 7.92
CA HIS A 397 17.48 5.65 8.75
C HIS A 397 16.43 4.75 9.36
N TYR A 398 15.92 3.73 8.65
CA TYR A 398 15.03 2.73 9.26
C TYR A 398 15.69 2.03 10.45
N ALA A 399 16.94 1.58 10.28
CA ALA A 399 17.67 0.91 11.35
C ALA A 399 17.93 1.85 12.53
N GLN A 400 18.22 3.12 12.24
CA GLN A 400 18.45 4.14 13.25
C GLN A 400 17.18 4.51 14.01
N GLY A 401 16.07 4.77 13.30
CA GLY A 401 14.75 5.04 13.88
C GLY A 401 14.29 3.89 14.78
N TRP A 402 14.46 2.64 14.33
CA TRP A 402 14.25 1.46 15.17
C TRP A 402 15.10 1.51 16.44
N GLY A 403 16.41 1.76 16.30
CA GLY A 403 17.32 1.82 17.45
C GLY A 403 16.93 2.89 18.46
N VAL A 404 16.48 4.06 17.99
CA VAL A 404 16.02 5.16 18.85
C VAL A 404 14.76 4.74 19.61
N VAL A 405 13.73 4.26 18.92
CA VAL A 405 12.48 3.83 19.57
C VAL A 405 12.75 2.68 20.54
N HIS A 406 13.58 1.71 20.15
CA HIS A 406 13.96 0.60 21.00
C HIS A 406 14.71 1.08 22.26
N MET A 407 15.64 2.03 22.15
CA MET A 407 16.28 2.63 23.31
C MET A 407 15.28 3.32 24.24
N LEU A 408 14.40 4.16 23.68
CA LEU A 408 13.43 4.95 24.44
C LEU A 408 12.42 4.06 25.18
N ARG A 409 12.15 2.86 24.68
CA ARG A 409 11.24 1.89 25.32
C ARG A 409 11.93 0.94 26.30
N GLU A 410 13.12 0.45 25.95
CA GLU A 410 13.75 -0.68 26.65
C GLU A 410 14.89 -0.27 27.58
N SER A 411 15.47 0.92 27.40
CA SER A 411 16.61 1.36 28.21
C SER A 411 16.18 1.74 29.63
N LYS A 412 16.80 1.09 30.62
CA LYS A 412 16.64 1.46 32.04
C LYS A 412 17.51 2.66 32.45
N ARG A 413 18.32 3.19 31.54
CA ARG A 413 19.34 4.22 31.81
C ARG A 413 19.01 5.58 31.19
N LEU A 414 17.77 5.78 30.74
CA LEU A 414 17.33 7.06 30.20
C LEU A 414 17.41 8.17 31.26
N ARG A 415 17.88 9.33 30.85
CA ARG A 415 17.85 10.57 31.64
C ARG A 415 16.41 11.09 31.72
N PRO A 416 16.07 11.95 32.71
CA PRO A 416 14.70 12.44 32.89
C PRO A 416 14.05 13.02 31.62
N LYS A 417 14.75 13.91 30.88
CA LYS A 417 14.24 14.47 29.60
C LYS A 417 14.03 13.41 28.52
N GLU A 418 14.85 12.35 28.48
CA GLU A 418 14.77 11.32 27.45
C GLU A 418 13.56 10.40 27.64
N LYS A 419 13.15 10.16 28.89
CA LYS A 419 11.99 9.32 29.22
C LYS A 419 10.68 9.88 28.68
N LEU A 420 10.62 11.19 28.49
CA LEU A 420 9.41 11.90 28.09
C LEU A 420 9.28 12.06 26.57
N ILE A 421 10.35 11.81 25.80
CA ILE A 421 10.39 12.09 24.35
C ILE A 421 9.22 11.46 23.61
N LEU A 422 8.93 10.17 23.83
CA LEU A 422 7.85 9.51 23.11
C LEU A 422 6.48 10.09 23.47
N GLU A 423 6.24 10.44 24.74
CA GLU A 423 4.96 10.96 25.20
C GLU A 423 4.76 12.44 24.78
N GLU A 424 5.74 13.29 25.10
CA GLU A 424 5.72 14.72 24.76
C GLU A 424 5.64 14.94 23.25
N TYR A 425 6.37 14.15 22.46
CA TYR A 425 6.30 14.26 21.00
C TYR A 425 4.89 14.03 20.46
N LEU A 426 4.18 13.03 20.99
CA LEU A 426 2.82 12.71 20.52
C LEU A 426 1.80 13.76 20.97
N LEU A 427 1.90 14.22 22.22
CA LEU A 427 1.06 15.30 22.73
C LEU A 427 1.26 16.57 21.90
N ASN A 428 2.51 16.91 21.61
CA ASN A 428 2.86 18.06 20.79
C ASN A 428 2.44 17.91 19.33
N LEU A 429 2.41 16.69 18.79
CA LEU A 429 1.94 16.43 17.43
C LEU A 429 0.44 16.73 17.27
N VAL A 430 -0.38 16.31 18.25
CA VAL A 430 -1.82 16.61 18.26
C VAL A 430 -2.06 18.11 18.43
N ALA A 431 -1.35 18.75 19.37
CA ALA A 431 -1.46 20.20 19.56
C ALA A 431 -1.02 20.97 18.31
N ALA A 432 0.08 20.58 17.69
CA ALA A 432 0.59 21.19 16.46
C ALA A 432 -0.41 21.03 15.30
N ARG A 433 -1.07 19.87 15.17
CA ARG A 433 -2.11 19.65 14.17
C ARG A 433 -3.22 20.68 14.29
N HIS A 434 -3.74 20.88 15.50
CA HIS A 434 -4.80 21.86 15.75
C HIS A 434 -4.36 23.29 15.44
N GLU A 435 -3.17 23.69 15.89
CA GLU A 435 -2.63 25.03 15.63
C GLU A 435 -2.40 25.31 14.14
N VAL A 436 -1.88 24.33 13.39
CA VAL A 436 -1.64 24.48 11.94
C VAL A 436 -2.96 24.51 11.17
N ALA A 437 -3.95 23.71 11.56
CA ALA A 437 -5.29 23.72 10.95
C ALA A 437 -5.96 25.09 11.10
N ILE A 438 -5.91 25.69 12.30
CA ILE A 438 -6.41 27.06 12.53
C ILE A 438 -5.70 28.06 11.61
N LYS A 439 -4.37 28.00 11.52
CA LYS A 439 -3.61 28.88 10.63
C LYS A 439 -3.93 28.67 9.15
N ALA A 440 -4.18 27.44 8.73
CA ALA A 440 -4.56 27.12 7.34
C ALA A 440 -5.94 27.70 7.01
N ARG A 441 -6.90 27.53 7.93
CA ARG A 441 -8.23 28.14 7.84
C ARG A 441 -8.16 29.66 7.76
N ASP A 442 -7.43 30.31 8.65
CA ASP A 442 -7.32 31.77 8.68
C ASP A 442 -6.70 32.30 7.38
N ARG A 443 -5.68 31.60 6.83
CA ARG A 443 -5.11 31.89 5.51
C ARG A 443 -6.15 31.73 4.39
N ALA A 444 -6.96 30.69 4.42
CA ALA A 444 -8.01 30.45 3.42
C ALA A 444 -9.10 31.52 3.47
N MET A 445 -9.55 31.91 4.67
CA MET A 445 -10.52 33.00 4.88
C MET A 445 -9.98 34.33 4.35
N GLU A 446 -8.72 34.67 4.68
CA GLU A 446 -8.08 35.89 4.18
C GLU A 446 -7.96 35.90 2.65
N GLN A 447 -7.62 34.75 2.05
CA GLN A 447 -7.53 34.62 0.59
C GLN A 447 -8.89 34.73 -0.10
N ALA A 448 -9.93 34.14 0.47
CA ALA A 448 -11.30 34.27 -0.04
C ALA A 448 -11.74 35.73 0.00
N GLU A 449 -11.59 36.40 1.14
CA GLU A 449 -11.97 37.81 1.30
C GLU A 449 -11.19 38.75 0.35
N LYS A 450 -9.90 38.47 0.10
CA LYS A 450 -9.10 39.20 -0.90
C LYS A 450 -9.58 38.97 -2.33
N LYS A 451 -10.10 37.79 -2.65
CA LYS A 451 -10.57 37.42 -3.98
C LYS A 451 -11.95 38.04 -4.26
N GLU A 452 -12.84 37.98 -3.29
CA GLU A 452 -14.19 38.54 -3.34
C GLU A 452 -14.66 38.92 -1.93
N PRO A 453 -14.89 40.21 -1.64
CA PRO A 453 -15.35 40.66 -0.32
C PRO A 453 -16.66 39.99 0.09
N GLY A 454 -16.70 39.43 1.30
CA GLY A 454 -17.81 38.67 1.85
C GLY A 454 -17.81 37.16 1.53
N SER A 455 -16.96 36.70 0.60
CA SER A 455 -16.91 35.26 0.24
C SER A 455 -16.32 34.37 1.33
N SER A 456 -15.61 34.94 2.32
CA SER A 456 -15.11 34.20 3.48
C SER A 456 -16.24 33.59 4.34
N ALA A 457 -17.44 34.17 4.30
CA ALA A 457 -18.62 33.67 5.01
C ALA A 457 -19.21 32.40 4.39
N GLU A 458 -18.82 32.07 3.15
CA GLU A 458 -19.27 30.87 2.44
C GLU A 458 -18.34 29.65 2.65
N LEU A 459 -17.19 29.85 3.28
CA LEU A 459 -16.29 28.75 3.63
C LEU A 459 -16.88 27.92 4.77
N ASP A 460 -16.76 26.60 4.63
CA ASP A 460 -17.22 25.67 5.65
C ASP A 460 -16.55 25.97 7.00
N GLN A 461 -17.38 26.01 8.04
CA GLN A 461 -16.97 26.26 9.42
C GLN A 461 -16.81 24.95 10.19
N ASP A 462 -17.00 23.79 9.53
CA ASP A 462 -16.71 22.48 10.11
C ASP A 462 -15.22 22.40 10.49
N PRO A 463 -14.90 22.18 11.78
CA PRO A 463 -13.52 21.98 12.21
C PRO A 463 -12.79 20.84 11.52
N GLU A 464 -13.50 19.82 11.02
CA GLU A 464 -12.88 18.71 10.28
C GLU A 464 -12.30 19.16 8.94
N ASP A 465 -12.99 20.05 8.23
CA ASP A 465 -12.51 20.62 6.97
C ASP A 465 -11.25 21.48 7.17
N TRP A 466 -11.04 22.03 8.37
CA TRP A 466 -9.83 22.78 8.67
C TRP A 466 -8.59 21.90 8.68
N TYR A 467 -8.72 20.63 9.06
CA TYR A 467 -7.61 19.70 9.05
C TYR A 467 -7.22 19.26 7.64
N ALA A 468 -8.13 19.26 6.68
CA ALA A 468 -7.83 18.91 5.29
C ALA A 468 -6.84 19.91 4.63
N GLY A 469 -6.81 21.16 5.09
CA GLY A 469 -5.87 22.19 4.63
C GLY A 469 -4.54 22.23 5.39
N ALA A 470 -4.37 21.43 6.44
CA ALA A 470 -3.17 21.48 7.28
C ALA A 470 -2.01 20.70 6.65
N ASP A 471 -0.90 21.39 6.37
CA ASP A 471 0.29 20.75 5.79
C ASP A 471 0.98 19.85 6.82
N THR A 472 1.22 18.59 6.44
CA THR A 472 1.82 17.60 7.33
C THR A 472 3.24 17.97 7.76
N ASN A 473 4.04 18.62 6.89
CA ASN A 473 5.39 19.03 7.26
C ASN A 473 5.36 20.23 8.22
N GLU A 474 4.44 21.19 8.04
CA GLU A 474 4.23 22.28 9.01
C GLU A 474 3.84 21.73 10.40
N ILE A 475 2.91 20.76 10.45
CA ILE A 475 2.50 20.10 11.70
C ILE A 475 3.68 19.43 12.37
N GLN A 476 4.41 18.61 11.60
CA GLN A 476 5.57 17.87 12.08
C GLN A 476 6.65 18.83 12.60
N ALA A 477 7.06 19.85 11.82
CA ALA A 477 8.04 20.82 12.24
C ALA A 477 7.68 21.51 13.57
N LEU A 478 6.42 21.95 13.72
CA LEU A 478 5.94 22.57 14.96
C LEU A 478 5.93 21.59 16.15
N ALA A 479 5.57 20.32 15.91
CA ALA A 479 5.62 19.29 16.93
C ALA A 479 7.06 19.05 17.42
N TYR A 480 8.03 19.02 16.50
CA TYR A 480 9.45 18.92 16.84
C TYR A 480 9.91 20.14 17.66
N GLU A 481 9.59 21.36 17.21
CA GLU A 481 9.96 22.59 17.92
C GLU A 481 9.42 22.63 19.35
N LYS A 482 8.16 22.26 19.55
CA LYS A 482 7.55 22.21 20.89
C LYS A 482 8.16 21.12 21.78
N THR A 483 8.45 19.95 21.22
CA THR A 483 9.02 18.82 21.99
C THR A 483 10.42 19.11 22.49
N PHE A 484 11.21 19.85 21.70
CA PHE A 484 12.61 20.09 21.98
C PHE A 484 12.92 21.56 22.29
N SER A 485 11.92 22.38 22.64
CA SER A 485 12.10 23.82 22.91
C SER A 485 13.08 24.09 24.05
N GLU A 486 13.07 23.23 25.08
CA GLU A 486 13.93 23.33 26.26
C GLU A 486 15.22 22.51 26.14
N TRP A 487 15.53 21.99 24.95
CA TRP A 487 16.74 21.21 24.71
C TRP A 487 17.90 22.10 24.28
N SER A 488 18.93 22.15 25.12
CA SER A 488 20.20 22.77 24.77
C SER A 488 21.02 21.88 23.83
N GLN A 489 22.09 22.43 23.24
CA GLN A 489 23.03 21.61 22.46
C GLN A 489 23.68 20.52 23.33
N ASP A 490 23.98 20.82 24.60
CA ASP A 490 24.51 19.83 25.56
C ASP A 490 23.51 18.70 25.85
N ASP A 491 22.20 18.98 25.88
CA ASP A 491 21.18 17.94 26.00
C ASP A 491 21.20 16.97 24.82
N TRP A 492 21.31 17.52 23.61
CA TRP A 492 21.43 16.76 22.36
C TRP A 492 22.71 15.94 22.30
N ASP A 493 23.86 16.53 22.65
CA ASP A 493 25.15 15.85 22.64
C ASP A 493 25.14 14.64 23.60
N LYS A 494 24.60 14.84 24.82
CA LYS A 494 24.41 13.76 25.80
C LYS A 494 23.42 12.69 25.34
N PHE A 495 22.39 13.07 24.59
CA PHE A 495 21.41 12.11 24.06
C PHE A 495 22.03 11.26 22.96
N ASN A 496 22.78 11.89 22.05
CA ASN A 496 23.54 11.22 21.01
C ASN A 496 24.56 10.24 21.62
N GLN A 497 25.31 10.67 22.64
CA GLN A 497 26.24 9.83 23.38
C GLN A 497 25.55 8.62 24.02
N SER A 498 24.44 8.85 24.74
CA SER A 498 23.67 7.78 25.41
C SER A 498 23.14 6.77 24.40
N TYR A 499 22.74 7.24 23.22
CA TYR A 499 22.29 6.39 22.11
C TYR A 499 23.41 5.53 21.52
N LEU A 500 24.58 6.11 21.25
CA LEU A 500 25.74 5.37 20.75
C LEU A 500 26.14 4.26 21.75
N GLU A 501 26.22 4.59 23.04
CA GLU A 501 26.54 3.63 24.10
C GLU A 501 25.48 2.53 24.27
N TYR A 502 24.22 2.84 23.99
CA TYR A 502 23.13 1.88 24.00
C TYR A 502 23.25 0.90 22.83
N VAL A 503 23.41 1.43 21.62
CA VAL A 503 23.51 0.64 20.39
C VAL A 503 24.73 -0.28 20.40
N GLU A 504 25.86 0.17 20.93
CA GLU A 504 27.05 -0.66 21.10
C GLU A 504 26.75 -1.95 21.89
N LYS A 505 25.93 -1.83 22.94
CA LYS A 505 25.57 -2.91 23.87
C LYS A 505 24.41 -3.80 23.43
N LEU A 506 23.63 -3.40 22.42
CA LEU A 506 22.51 -4.19 21.90
C LEU A 506 22.94 -5.61 21.57
#